data_AF-A0A915ZBH0-F1
#
_entry.id   AF-A0A915ZBH0-F1
#
_cell.length_a   1.000
_cell.length_b   1.000
_cell.length_c   1.000
_cell.angle_alpha   90.00
_cell.angle_beta   90.00
_cell.angle_gamma   90.00
#
_symmetry.space_group_name_H-M   'P 1'
#
loop_
_entity.id
_entity.type
_entity.pdbx_description
1 polymer ?
#
loop_
_entity_poly.entity_id
_entity_poly.type
_entity_poly.pdbx_seq_one_letter_code
_entity_poly.pdbx_strand_id
1 'polypeptide(L)'
;MTPTPIITIQTAVLPTTTISSISSTSPSPTINTADIKAEYYASPSYNISYGVPAPILQTRNTWQKIVYGILFMIIGLIEVFYGYKLIRVTLLVMGFLFWSSTSVIILLIIDNSNETFRSALFYFAIWLGFGTLGGLLSYWCWHLGLILSSAYGGFAFIITILTLSHITLDILRYILITFFVLLPPLVVYRYEKHAINIATSIAGSYTFFYGIDEFANQGYKEMIQLARSDGALRFKPTIVIYIMITFTLLLAAFGIGFEHIFHEIPCNNSWCGDKHRREEKHSEDENNNVLVHQRMKNFFILLFSQKLKKRGGGSG
;
A
#
# COMPACT_ATOMS: atom_id res chain seq x y z
N MET A 1 65.58 8.19 -43.93
CA MET A 1 64.36 8.81 -44.50
C MET A 1 63.22 7.84 -44.30
N THR A 2 62.36 8.12 -43.32
CA THR A 2 61.06 7.44 -43.19
C THR A 2 60.18 7.82 -44.37
N PRO A 3 59.40 6.87 -44.89
CA PRO A 3 57.95 7.06 -44.76
C PRO A 3 57.15 5.75 -44.59
N THR A 4 56.19 5.79 -43.67
CA THR A 4 54.90 5.08 -43.75
C THR A 4 53.83 6.14 -44.14
N PRO A 5 52.53 5.83 -44.36
CA PRO A 5 51.80 4.56 -44.60
C PRO A 5 50.81 4.67 -45.80
N ILE A 6 50.20 3.57 -46.27
CA ILE A 6 48.77 3.57 -46.72
C ILE A 6 48.14 2.22 -46.40
N ILE A 7 47.04 2.26 -45.64
CA ILE A 7 46.14 1.16 -45.26
C ILE A 7 45.06 1.03 -46.33
N THR A 8 44.71 -0.20 -46.74
CA THR A 8 43.51 -0.46 -47.58
C THR A 8 42.68 -1.55 -46.94
N ILE A 9 41.40 -1.23 -46.79
CA ILE A 9 40.32 -1.94 -46.10
C ILE A 9 39.94 -3.21 -46.89
N GLN A 10 39.77 -4.34 -46.20
CA GLN A 10 39.19 -5.55 -46.80
C GLN A 10 37.77 -5.79 -46.24
N THR A 11 36.79 -5.67 -47.13
CA THR A 11 35.38 -5.95 -46.92
C THR A 11 35.10 -7.44 -47.21
N ALA A 12 34.24 -8.03 -46.38
CA ALA A 12 33.79 -9.42 -46.43
C ALA A 12 33.01 -9.79 -47.70
N VAL A 13 33.14 -11.04 -48.18
CA VAL A 13 32.04 -11.85 -48.76
C VAL A 13 32.32 -13.37 -48.57
N LEU A 14 31.27 -14.08 -48.16
CA LEU A 14 31.04 -15.52 -47.94
C LEU A 14 31.41 -16.45 -49.13
N PRO A 15 31.53 -17.79 -48.96
CA PRO A 15 30.34 -18.62 -49.17
C PRO A 15 30.20 -19.88 -48.27
N THR A 16 28.95 -20.36 -48.24
CA THR A 16 28.38 -21.46 -47.45
C THR A 16 28.49 -22.83 -48.14
N THR A 17 28.39 -23.87 -47.29
CA THR A 17 27.92 -25.26 -47.53
C THR A 17 28.88 -26.28 -48.15
N THR A 18 29.19 -27.35 -47.41
CA THR A 18 28.56 -28.69 -47.56
C THR A 18 28.91 -29.56 -46.34
N ILE A 19 27.92 -30.27 -45.77
CA ILE A 19 28.00 -31.12 -44.56
C ILE A 19 28.04 -32.60 -44.95
N SER A 20 28.92 -33.37 -44.30
CA SER A 20 28.79 -34.77 -43.82
C SER A 20 30.20 -35.37 -43.68
N SER A 21 30.59 -36.17 -42.70
CA SER A 21 30.01 -36.73 -41.46
C SER A 21 31.20 -37.37 -40.71
N ILE A 22 31.48 -37.02 -39.45
CA ILE A 22 32.45 -37.75 -38.60
C ILE A 22 31.91 -37.86 -37.17
N SER A 23 31.86 -39.10 -36.70
CA SER A 23 31.56 -39.57 -35.36
C SER A 23 32.68 -39.26 -34.38
N SER A 24 32.39 -38.82 -33.14
CA SER A 24 33.17 -39.18 -31.94
C SER A 24 32.57 -38.60 -30.63
N THR A 25 32.30 -39.51 -29.70
CA THR A 25 32.46 -39.45 -28.23
C THR A 25 32.48 -38.10 -27.49
N SER A 26 31.54 -37.93 -26.56
CA SER A 26 31.66 -37.01 -25.41
C SER A 26 31.30 -37.74 -24.09
N PRO A 27 31.98 -37.43 -22.96
CA PRO A 27 31.81 -38.14 -21.70
C PRO A 27 30.57 -37.66 -20.91
N SER A 28 29.86 -38.60 -20.28
CA SER A 28 28.79 -38.32 -19.31
C SER A 28 29.36 -37.75 -18.01
N PRO A 29 28.80 -36.67 -17.45
CA PRO A 29 29.18 -36.20 -16.12
C PRO A 29 28.51 -37.06 -15.04
N THR A 30 29.34 -37.57 -14.14
CA THR A 30 28.96 -38.27 -12.91
C THR A 30 28.25 -37.29 -11.97
N ILE A 31 26.96 -37.55 -11.68
CA ILE A 31 26.19 -36.76 -10.70
C ILE A 31 26.64 -37.16 -9.30
N ASN A 32 27.34 -36.26 -8.60
CA ASN A 32 27.70 -36.43 -7.19
C ASN A 32 26.46 -36.17 -6.32
N THR A 33 26.00 -37.21 -5.63
CA THR A 33 24.79 -37.23 -4.78
C THR A 33 24.90 -36.41 -3.48
N ALA A 34 25.95 -35.59 -3.33
CA ALA A 34 26.18 -34.75 -2.15
C ALA A 34 25.55 -33.34 -2.27
N ASP A 35 25.26 -32.86 -3.48
CA ASP A 35 24.70 -31.51 -3.69
C ASP A 35 23.18 -31.41 -3.41
N ILE A 36 22.49 -32.55 -3.30
CA ILE A 36 21.01 -32.56 -3.14
C ILE A 36 20.57 -32.12 -1.73
N LYS A 37 21.49 -32.04 -0.76
CA LYS A 37 21.16 -31.62 0.62
C LYS A 37 21.27 -30.12 0.90
N ALA A 38 21.87 -29.34 0.00
CA ALA A 38 22.02 -27.89 0.19
C ALA A 38 20.81 -27.07 -0.29
N GLU A 39 19.91 -27.67 -1.07
CA GLU A 39 18.77 -26.96 -1.69
C GLU A 39 17.49 -26.95 -0.82
N TYR A 40 17.59 -27.33 0.47
CA TYR A 40 16.42 -27.52 1.34
C TYR A 40 16.08 -26.32 2.25
N TYR A 41 16.82 -25.21 2.20
CA TYR A 41 16.51 -24.00 2.98
C TYR A 41 16.71 -22.67 2.24
N ALA A 42 16.85 -22.67 0.92
CA ALA A 42 16.76 -21.43 0.16
C ALA A 42 15.29 -20.96 0.15
N SER A 43 14.96 -20.05 1.06
CA SER A 43 13.84 -19.13 0.86
C SER A 43 13.91 -18.61 -0.59
N PRO A 44 12.80 -18.60 -1.36
CA PRO A 44 12.83 -18.05 -2.70
C PRO A 44 12.88 -16.53 -2.56
N SER A 45 14.10 -16.03 -2.41
CA SER A 45 14.45 -14.63 -2.34
C SER A 45 15.58 -14.41 -3.34
N TYR A 46 15.16 -13.89 -4.51
CA TYR A 46 15.93 -13.15 -5.51
C TYR A 46 17.39 -13.54 -5.73
N ASN A 47 17.70 -13.93 -6.98
CA ASN A 47 19.08 -13.86 -7.46
C ASN A 47 19.50 -12.38 -7.47
N ILE A 48 20.47 -12.03 -6.63
CA ILE A 48 21.10 -10.70 -6.57
C ILE A 48 21.93 -10.55 -7.84
N SER A 49 21.29 -10.22 -8.96
CA SER A 49 22.01 -9.80 -10.16
C SER A 49 21.08 -9.09 -11.15
N TYR A 50 21.28 -7.78 -11.23
CA TYR A 50 21.09 -6.94 -12.41
C TYR A 50 19.80 -7.12 -13.21
N GLY A 51 18.67 -6.62 -12.72
CA GLY A 51 17.58 -6.11 -13.60
C GLY A 51 17.12 -7.01 -14.76
N VAL A 52 17.34 -8.32 -14.65
CA VAL A 52 16.79 -9.32 -15.56
C VAL A 52 15.52 -9.82 -14.87
N PRO A 53 14.34 -9.66 -15.48
CA PRO A 53 13.14 -10.28 -14.93
C PRO A 53 13.44 -11.77 -14.81
N ALA A 54 13.33 -12.31 -13.59
CA ALA A 54 13.48 -13.74 -13.41
C ALA A 54 12.51 -14.42 -14.39
N PRO A 55 12.93 -15.46 -15.13
CA PRO A 55 11.99 -16.26 -15.90
C PRO A 55 10.86 -16.70 -14.96
N ILE A 56 9.67 -16.93 -15.51
CA ILE A 56 8.47 -17.45 -14.83
C ILE A 56 8.78 -18.86 -14.30
N LEU A 57 9.72 -18.95 -13.38
CA LEU A 57 10.11 -20.15 -12.70
C LEU A 57 9.00 -20.35 -11.70
N GLN A 58 8.19 -21.37 -12.01
CA GLN A 58 7.21 -21.99 -11.16
C GLN A 58 7.84 -22.31 -9.81
N THR A 59 7.91 -21.30 -8.96
CA THR A 59 8.35 -21.44 -7.58
C THR A 59 7.29 -22.31 -6.94
N ARG A 60 7.69 -23.46 -6.40
CA ARG A 60 6.75 -24.37 -5.75
C ARG A 60 6.05 -23.58 -4.64
N ASN A 61 4.77 -23.31 -4.83
CA ASN A 61 3.98 -22.56 -3.87
C ASN A 61 3.91 -23.38 -2.59
N THR A 62 4.60 -22.93 -1.54
CA THR A 62 4.42 -23.46 -0.19
C THR A 62 2.95 -23.25 0.19
N TRP A 63 2.31 -24.25 0.80
CA TRP A 63 0.89 -24.18 1.19
C TRP A 63 0.53 -22.91 1.98
N GLN A 64 1.48 -22.40 2.76
CA GLN A 64 1.38 -21.14 3.50
C GLN A 64 1.09 -19.94 2.57
N LYS A 65 1.85 -19.80 1.48
CA LYS A 65 1.70 -18.69 0.51
C LYS A 65 0.31 -18.71 -0.13
N ILE A 66 -0.18 -19.91 -0.47
CA ILE A 66 -1.53 -20.11 -1.02
C ILE A 66 -2.60 -19.62 -0.05
N VAL A 67 -2.48 -20.01 1.23
CA VAL A 67 -3.45 -19.61 2.26
C VAL A 67 -3.44 -18.09 2.46
N TYR A 68 -2.26 -17.46 2.56
CA TYR A 68 -2.16 -16.01 2.71
C TYR A 68 -2.70 -15.27 1.49
N GLY A 69 -2.39 -15.73 0.27
CA GLY A 69 -2.88 -15.14 -0.97
C GLY A 69 -4.41 -15.15 -1.05
N ILE A 70 -5.06 -16.28 -0.75
CA ILE A 70 -6.53 -16.37 -0.70
C ILE A 70 -7.11 -15.44 0.37
N LEU A 71 -6.50 -15.41 1.56
CA LEU A 71 -6.96 -14.56 2.66
C LEU A 71 -6.93 -13.08 2.27
N PHE A 72 -5.82 -12.60 1.71
CA PHE A 72 -5.70 -11.20 1.25
C PHE A 72 -6.66 -10.89 0.11
N MET A 73 -6.92 -11.82 -0.80
CA MET A 73 -7.94 -11.61 -1.84
C MET A 73 -9.33 -11.42 -1.23
N ILE A 74 -9.76 -12.32 -0.33
CA ILE A 74 -11.09 -12.24 0.29
C ILE A 74 -11.22 -10.94 1.09
N ILE A 75 -10.21 -10.62 1.90
CA ILE A 75 -10.18 -9.40 2.71
C ILE A 75 -10.23 -8.16 1.83
N GLY A 76 -9.39 -8.07 0.80
CA GLY A 76 -9.36 -6.92 -0.11
C GLY A 76 -10.69 -6.72 -0.84
N LEU A 77 -11.35 -7.81 -1.26
CA LEU A 77 -12.63 -7.73 -1.95
C LEU A 77 -13.77 -7.30 -1.02
N ILE A 78 -13.75 -7.72 0.25
CA ILE A 78 -14.67 -7.23 1.27
C ILE A 78 -14.45 -5.73 1.52
N GLU A 79 -13.20 -5.27 1.60
CA GLU A 79 -12.88 -3.85 1.79
C GLU A 79 -13.30 -2.97 0.62
N VAL A 80 -13.23 -3.48 -0.62
CA VAL A 80 -13.64 -2.74 -1.84
C VAL A 80 -15.16 -2.51 -1.89
N PHE A 81 -15.97 -3.50 -1.53
CA PHE A 81 -17.43 -3.43 -1.68
C PHE A 81 -18.19 -3.09 -0.40
N TYR A 82 -17.62 -3.41 0.75
CA TYR A 82 -18.27 -3.28 2.05
C TYR A 82 -17.44 -2.43 3.03
N GLY A 83 -16.59 -1.54 2.49
CA GLY A 83 -15.68 -0.65 3.21
C GLY A 83 -16.37 0.11 4.34
N TYR A 84 -17.42 0.86 4.00
CA TYR A 84 -18.19 1.64 4.98
C TYR A 84 -19.24 0.80 5.72
N LYS A 85 -19.84 -0.20 5.04
CA LYS A 85 -20.92 -1.02 5.64
C LYS A 85 -20.43 -1.82 6.85
N LEU A 86 -19.20 -2.35 6.77
CA LEU A 86 -18.56 -3.14 7.83
C LEU A 86 -17.45 -2.34 8.52
N ILE A 87 -17.68 -1.05 8.76
CA ILE A 87 -16.69 -0.11 9.27
C ILE A 87 -15.89 -0.61 10.49
N ARG A 88 -16.51 -1.31 11.45
CA ARG A 88 -15.76 -1.86 12.61
C ARG A 88 -14.73 -2.92 12.21
N VAL A 89 -15.09 -3.78 11.26
CA VAL A 89 -14.21 -4.85 10.76
C VAL A 89 -13.14 -4.24 9.88
N THR A 90 -13.50 -3.30 9.00
CA THR A 90 -12.53 -2.66 8.10
C THR A 90 -11.53 -1.80 8.87
N LEU A 91 -11.95 -1.11 9.94
CA LEU A 91 -11.02 -0.41 10.84
C LEU A 91 -10.00 -1.37 11.48
N LEU A 92 -10.44 -2.54 11.95
CA LEU A 92 -9.55 -3.55 12.53
C LEU A 92 -8.55 -4.06 11.48
N VAL A 93 -9.04 -4.44 10.30
CA VAL A 93 -8.20 -4.96 9.20
C VAL A 93 -7.23 -3.91 8.70
N MET A 94 -7.67 -2.69 8.45
CA MET A 94 -6.81 -1.61 7.97
C MET A 94 -5.75 -1.20 9.00
N GLY A 95 -6.12 -1.17 10.28
CA GLY A 95 -5.16 -0.95 11.37
C GLY A 95 -4.10 -2.04 11.42
N PHE A 96 -4.51 -3.30 11.19
CA PHE A 96 -3.58 -4.43 11.05
C PHE A 96 -2.66 -4.23 9.85
N LEU A 97 -3.20 -4.00 8.65
CA LEU A 97 -2.44 -3.87 7.40
C LEU A 97 -1.45 -2.70 7.44
N PHE A 98 -1.85 -1.56 8.02
CA PHE A 98 -0.99 -0.40 8.15
C PHE A 98 0.24 -0.70 9.01
N TRP A 99 0.05 -1.11 10.26
CA TRP A 99 1.14 -1.39 11.19
C TRP A 99 2.01 -2.56 10.75
N SER A 100 1.37 -3.58 10.18
CA SER A 100 2.03 -4.72 9.55
C SER A 100 2.95 -4.28 8.40
N SER A 101 2.47 -3.42 7.50
CA SER A 101 3.26 -2.89 6.38
C SER A 101 4.40 -2.00 6.87
N THR A 102 4.15 -1.12 7.83
CA THR A 102 5.18 -0.27 8.46
C THR A 102 6.28 -1.12 9.09
N SER A 103 5.92 -2.21 9.78
CA SER A 103 6.88 -3.15 10.35
C SER A 103 7.78 -3.77 9.29
N VAL A 104 7.20 -4.23 8.16
CA VAL A 104 7.99 -4.77 7.03
C VAL A 104 8.94 -3.72 6.46
N ILE A 105 8.48 -2.48 6.28
CA ILE A 105 9.33 -1.39 5.77
C ILE A 105 10.52 -1.14 6.71
N ILE A 106 10.28 -1.08 8.02
CA ILE A 106 11.34 -0.90 9.03
C ILE A 106 12.33 -2.06 8.99
N LEU A 107 11.82 -3.30 8.92
CA LEU A 107 12.66 -4.50 8.79
C LEU A 107 13.49 -4.46 7.52
N LEU A 108 12.91 -4.05 6.39
CA LEU A 108 13.63 -3.88 5.12
C LEU A 108 14.73 -2.81 5.22
N ILE A 109 14.57 -1.77 6.03
CA ILE A 109 15.61 -0.76 6.24
C ILE A 109 16.75 -1.33 7.09
N ILE A 110 16.43 -2.07 8.16
CA ILE A 110 17.41 -2.65 9.09
C ILE A 110 18.17 -3.81 8.45
N ASP A 111 17.52 -4.65 7.65
CA ASP A 111 18.15 -5.82 7.02
C ASP A 111 19.25 -5.42 6.02
N ASN A 112 19.20 -4.18 5.50
CA ASN A 112 20.26 -3.64 4.65
C ASN A 112 21.58 -3.37 5.41
N SER A 113 21.56 -3.32 6.75
CA SER A 113 22.73 -2.95 7.56
C SER A 113 23.41 -4.11 8.29
N ASN A 114 22.82 -5.31 8.33
CA ASN A 114 23.37 -6.45 9.08
C ASN A 114 23.29 -7.76 8.30
N GLU A 115 24.44 -8.41 8.06
CA GLU A 115 24.58 -9.69 7.36
C GLU A 115 24.05 -10.92 8.14
N THR A 116 23.28 -10.72 9.21
CA THR A 116 22.74 -11.83 10.02
C THR A 116 21.29 -12.09 9.65
N PHE A 117 21.10 -12.91 8.61
CA PHE A 117 19.79 -13.46 8.24
C PHE A 117 19.13 -14.12 9.45
N ARG A 118 18.15 -13.47 10.06
CA ARG A 118 17.29 -14.09 11.08
C ARG A 118 16.35 -15.10 10.43
N SER A 119 15.94 -16.10 11.17
CA SER A 119 15.00 -17.11 10.68
C SER A 119 13.69 -16.46 10.22
N ALA A 120 13.11 -16.93 9.10
CA ALA A 120 11.86 -16.40 8.52
C ALA A 120 10.69 -16.31 9.53
N LEU A 121 10.67 -17.22 10.51
CA LEU A 121 9.69 -17.22 11.61
C LEU A 121 9.74 -15.94 12.46
N PHE A 122 10.92 -15.35 12.64
CA PHE A 122 11.08 -14.13 13.41
C PHE A 122 10.46 -12.92 12.71
N TYR A 123 10.69 -12.76 11.40
CA TYR A 123 10.07 -11.70 10.60
C TYR A 123 8.54 -11.86 10.59
N PHE A 124 8.05 -13.10 10.46
CA PHE A 124 6.62 -13.39 10.55
C PHE A 124 6.03 -13.04 11.93
N ALA A 125 6.74 -13.35 13.02
CA ALA A 125 6.29 -13.05 14.36
C ALA A 125 6.20 -11.53 14.62
N ILE A 126 7.16 -10.74 14.14
CA ILE A 126 7.11 -9.27 14.24
C ILE A 126 5.93 -8.73 13.43
N TRP A 127 5.79 -9.18 12.17
CA TRP A 127 4.71 -8.77 11.28
C TRP A 127 3.34 -9.02 11.92
N LEU A 128 3.13 -10.21 12.49
CA LEU A 128 1.90 -10.59 13.17
C LEU A 128 1.71 -9.80 14.47
N GLY A 129 2.76 -9.62 15.26
CA GLY A 129 2.70 -8.92 16.55
C GLY A 129 2.34 -7.44 16.40
N PHE A 130 3.06 -6.69 15.56
CA PHE A 130 2.76 -5.28 15.32
C PHE A 130 1.44 -5.09 14.57
N GLY A 131 1.12 -5.97 13.62
CA GLY A 131 -0.16 -5.95 12.94
C GLY A 131 -1.33 -6.14 13.91
N THR A 132 -1.30 -7.19 14.74
CA THR A 132 -2.38 -7.45 15.70
C THR A 132 -2.54 -6.34 16.72
N LEU A 133 -1.43 -5.77 17.21
CA LEU A 133 -1.46 -4.59 18.08
C LEU A 133 -2.09 -3.38 17.39
N GLY A 134 -1.73 -3.12 16.14
CA GLY A 134 -2.27 -2.03 15.33
C GLY A 134 -3.77 -2.19 15.04
N GLY A 135 -4.20 -3.41 14.70
CA GLY A 135 -5.61 -3.72 14.47
C GLY A 135 -6.45 -3.60 15.74
N LEU A 136 -5.93 -4.05 16.88
CA LEU A 136 -6.64 -3.95 18.17
C LEU A 136 -6.73 -2.49 18.64
N LEU A 137 -5.66 -1.71 18.46
CA LEU A 137 -5.66 -0.28 18.78
C LEU A 137 -6.64 0.50 17.89
N SER A 138 -6.69 0.17 16.61
CA SER A 138 -7.65 0.73 15.65
C SER A 138 -9.10 0.38 16.00
N TYR A 139 -9.33 -0.84 16.50
CA TYR A 139 -10.66 -1.27 16.94
C TYR A 139 -11.12 -0.54 18.21
N TRP A 140 -10.22 -0.31 19.17
CA TRP A 140 -10.56 0.36 20.43
C TRP A 140 -10.74 1.87 20.23
N CYS A 141 -9.87 2.51 19.46
CA CYS A 141 -9.90 3.94 19.19
C CYS A 141 -10.47 4.23 17.80
N TRP A 142 -11.78 4.47 17.73
CA TRP A 142 -12.50 4.72 16.46
C TRP A 142 -11.86 5.82 15.59
N HIS A 143 -11.55 6.99 16.17
CA HIS A 143 -10.89 8.07 15.44
C HIS A 143 -9.50 7.70 14.93
N LEU A 144 -8.76 6.92 15.72
CA LEU A 144 -7.43 6.45 15.35
C LEU A 144 -7.54 5.46 14.18
N GLY A 145 -8.53 4.57 14.20
CA GLY A 145 -8.78 3.67 13.07
C GLY A 145 -9.12 4.39 11.77
N LEU A 146 -9.96 5.44 11.82
CA LEU A 146 -10.28 6.24 10.63
C LEU A 146 -9.02 6.90 10.04
N ILE A 147 -8.16 7.45 10.91
CA ILE A 147 -6.86 8.02 10.53
C ILE A 147 -5.98 6.95 9.88
N LEU A 148 -5.79 5.79 10.53
CA LEU A 148 -4.92 4.72 10.03
C LEU A 148 -5.42 4.14 8.69
N SER A 149 -6.73 3.93 8.55
CA SER A 149 -7.32 3.41 7.32
C SER A 149 -7.09 4.35 6.14
N SER A 150 -7.27 5.64 6.34
CA SER A 150 -7.01 6.65 5.31
C SER A 150 -5.53 6.79 4.97
N ALA A 151 -4.65 6.71 5.96
CA ALA A 151 -3.20 6.72 5.77
C ALA A 151 -2.74 5.51 4.93
N TYR A 152 -3.30 4.33 5.17
CA TYR A 152 -3.02 3.13 4.39
C TYR A 152 -3.53 3.22 2.95
N GLY A 153 -4.74 3.75 2.74
CA GLY A 153 -5.26 4.04 1.39
C GLY A 153 -4.38 5.04 0.63
N GLY A 154 -3.90 6.08 1.31
CA GLY A 154 -2.93 7.04 0.78
C GLY A 154 -1.60 6.39 0.39
N PHE A 155 -1.08 5.51 1.25
CA PHE A 155 0.13 4.73 0.99
C PHE A 155 -0.02 3.84 -0.25
N ALA A 156 -1.13 3.10 -0.35
CA ALA A 156 -1.42 2.25 -1.51
C ALA A 156 -1.50 3.09 -2.80
N PHE A 157 -2.18 4.24 -2.74
CA PHE A 157 -2.29 5.15 -3.88
C PHE A 157 -0.90 5.64 -4.34
N ILE A 158 -0.09 6.19 -3.42
CA ILE A 158 1.19 6.77 -3.83
C ILE A 158 2.19 5.73 -4.32
N ILE A 159 2.22 4.53 -3.75
CA ILE A 159 3.10 3.45 -4.22
C ILE A 159 2.75 3.01 -5.64
N THR A 160 1.46 2.92 -5.98
CA THR A 160 1.04 2.61 -7.35
C THR A 160 1.46 3.71 -8.33
N ILE A 161 1.24 4.99 -7.99
CA ILE A 161 1.68 6.12 -8.82
C ILE A 161 3.19 6.17 -8.96
N LEU A 162 3.94 5.89 -7.89
CA LEU A 162 5.40 5.90 -7.91
C LEU A 162 5.96 4.82 -8.84
N THR A 163 5.30 3.66 -8.88
CA THR A 163 5.61 2.57 -9.80
C THR A 163 5.35 2.97 -11.26
N LEU A 164 4.34 3.80 -11.53
CA LEU A 164 4.08 4.35 -12.86
C LEU A 164 5.10 5.40 -13.28
N SER A 165 5.47 6.29 -12.35
CA SER A 165 6.26 7.48 -12.66
C SER A 165 7.78 7.23 -12.77
N HIS A 166 8.28 6.06 -12.34
CA HIS A 166 9.71 5.71 -12.36
C HIS A 166 10.63 6.79 -11.77
N ILE A 167 10.20 7.43 -10.68
CA ILE A 167 11.01 8.46 -10.04
C ILE A 167 12.25 7.80 -9.45
N THR A 168 13.44 8.21 -9.89
CA THR A 168 14.73 7.67 -9.42
C THR A 168 15.32 8.47 -8.27
N LEU A 169 14.81 9.68 -8.00
CA LEU A 169 15.29 10.55 -6.93
C LEU A 169 14.68 10.15 -5.58
N ASP A 170 15.53 9.65 -4.68
CA ASP A 170 15.10 9.12 -3.37
C ASP A 170 14.43 10.17 -2.49
N ILE A 171 15.00 11.38 -2.44
CA ILE A 171 14.45 12.49 -1.65
C ILE A 171 13.02 12.81 -2.10
N LEU A 172 12.77 12.84 -3.42
CA LEU A 172 11.45 13.14 -3.97
C LEU A 172 10.45 12.02 -3.64
N ARG A 173 10.86 10.75 -3.72
CA ARG A 173 10.03 9.60 -3.34
C ARG A 173 9.60 9.68 -1.88
N TYR A 174 10.53 9.97 -0.96
CA TYR A 174 10.22 10.09 0.46
C TYR A 174 9.26 11.24 0.77
N ILE A 175 9.45 12.40 0.14
CA ILE A 175 8.55 13.55 0.30
C ILE A 175 7.16 13.20 -0.21
N LEU A 176 7.06 12.59 -1.40
CA LEU A 176 5.77 12.21 -1.99
C LEU A 176 5.03 11.17 -1.15
N ILE A 177 5.73 10.13 -0.68
CA ILE A 177 5.14 9.11 0.20
C ILE A 177 4.64 9.76 1.50
N THR A 178 5.48 10.57 2.15
CA THR A 178 5.11 11.24 3.41
C THR A 178 3.90 12.16 3.22
N PHE A 179 3.87 12.92 2.13
CA PHE A 179 2.78 13.82 1.80
C PHE A 179 1.46 13.07 1.58
N PHE A 180 1.47 12.01 0.76
CA PHE A 180 0.26 11.23 0.47
C PHE A 180 -0.17 10.29 1.59
N VAL A 181 0.68 10.01 2.58
CA VAL A 181 0.28 9.29 3.80
C VAL A 181 -0.37 10.24 4.82
N LEU A 182 0.10 11.49 4.92
CA LEU A 182 -0.42 12.48 5.89
C LEU A 182 -1.65 13.26 5.39
N LEU A 183 -1.78 13.46 4.08
CA LEU A 183 -2.88 14.26 3.50
C LEU A 183 -4.26 13.59 3.62
N PRO A 184 -4.45 12.29 3.31
CA PRO A 184 -5.76 11.65 3.40
C PRO A 184 -6.37 11.63 4.80
N PRO A 185 -5.63 11.43 5.90
CA PRO A 185 -6.14 11.63 7.25
C PRO A 185 -6.75 13.01 7.50
N LEU A 186 -6.13 14.06 6.97
CA LEU A 186 -6.67 15.42 7.09
C LEU A 186 -7.97 15.59 6.30
N VAL A 187 -8.08 14.94 5.14
CA VAL A 187 -9.30 14.93 4.33
C VAL A 187 -10.42 14.16 5.01
N VAL A 188 -10.11 13.01 5.63
CA VAL A 188 -11.08 12.20 6.37
C VAL A 188 -11.68 12.98 7.54
N TYR A 189 -10.91 13.80 8.25
CA TYR A 189 -11.44 14.65 9.31
C TYR A 189 -12.57 15.57 8.83
N ARG A 190 -12.52 16.04 7.57
CA ARG A 190 -13.55 16.94 7.01
C ARG A 190 -14.68 16.22 6.28
N TYR A 191 -14.38 15.11 5.61
CA TYR A 191 -15.29 14.39 4.69
C TYR A 191 -15.39 12.89 5.02
N GLU A 192 -15.55 12.56 6.30
CA GLU A 192 -15.48 11.21 6.86
C GLU A 192 -16.13 10.11 6.00
N LYS A 193 -17.38 10.27 5.54
CA LYS A 193 -18.11 9.22 4.79
C LYS A 193 -17.53 8.94 3.41
N HIS A 194 -17.29 9.98 2.62
CA HIS A 194 -16.84 9.80 1.25
C HIS A 194 -15.35 9.47 1.21
N ALA A 195 -14.56 10.11 2.08
CA ALA A 195 -13.13 9.90 2.13
C ALA A 195 -12.77 8.50 2.63
N ILE A 196 -13.49 7.94 3.61
CA ILE A 196 -13.22 6.57 4.07
C ILE A 196 -13.54 5.54 2.99
N ASN A 197 -14.66 5.67 2.28
CA ASN A 197 -15.03 4.76 1.19
C ASN A 197 -13.98 4.77 0.06
N ILE A 198 -13.53 5.96 -0.35
CA ILE A 198 -12.46 6.10 -1.34
C ILE A 198 -11.17 5.44 -0.85
N ALA A 199 -10.78 5.70 0.40
CA ALA A 199 -9.56 5.13 0.98
C ALA A 199 -9.64 3.60 1.07
N THR A 200 -10.77 3.04 1.53
CA THR A 200 -10.94 1.59 1.68
C THR A 200 -11.03 0.89 0.34
N SER A 201 -11.62 1.51 -0.67
CA SER A 201 -11.65 0.94 -2.02
C SER A 201 -10.26 0.88 -2.65
N ILE A 202 -9.47 1.95 -2.52
CA ILE A 202 -8.08 1.97 -3.02
C ILE A 202 -7.22 0.95 -2.25
N ALA A 203 -7.24 0.99 -0.92
CA ALA A 203 -6.48 0.04 -0.10
C ALA A 203 -6.90 -1.42 -0.34
N GLY A 204 -8.21 -1.71 -0.38
CA GLY A 204 -8.73 -3.05 -0.61
C GLY A 204 -8.37 -3.60 -1.98
N SER A 205 -8.43 -2.76 -3.03
CA SER A 205 -8.00 -3.16 -4.37
C SER A 205 -6.50 -3.48 -4.42
N TYR A 206 -5.67 -2.68 -3.75
CA TYR A 206 -4.24 -2.95 -3.62
C TYR A 206 -3.97 -4.27 -2.89
N THR A 207 -4.66 -4.53 -1.78
CA THR A 207 -4.57 -5.78 -1.01
C THR A 207 -5.02 -6.99 -1.81
N PHE A 208 -6.05 -6.85 -2.64
CA PHE A 208 -6.53 -7.92 -3.52
C PHE A 208 -5.46 -8.34 -4.54
N PHE A 209 -4.86 -7.37 -5.24
CA PHE A 209 -3.78 -7.67 -6.20
C PHE A 209 -2.48 -8.10 -5.52
N TYR A 210 -2.23 -7.65 -4.29
CA TYR A 210 -1.16 -8.20 -3.44
C TYR A 210 -1.36 -9.72 -3.21
N GLY A 211 -2.60 -10.15 -2.93
CA GLY A 211 -2.95 -11.57 -2.82
C GLY A 211 -2.78 -12.36 -4.12
N ILE A 212 -3.13 -11.78 -5.27
CA ILE A 212 -2.91 -12.39 -6.60
C ILE A 212 -1.43 -12.59 -6.87
N ASP A 213 -0.60 -11.61 -6.54
CA ASP A 213 0.83 -11.68 -6.75
C ASP A 213 1.53 -12.75 -5.92
N GLU A 214 0.92 -13.19 -4.81
CA GLU A 214 1.45 -14.31 -4.03
C GLU A 214 1.41 -15.64 -4.82
N PHE A 215 0.48 -15.76 -5.77
CA PHE A 215 0.41 -16.89 -6.71
C PHE A 215 1.22 -16.65 -7.97
N ALA A 216 1.08 -15.46 -8.54
CA ALA A 216 1.65 -15.14 -9.84
C ALA A 216 3.15 -14.82 -9.75
N ASN A 217 3.64 -14.39 -8.58
CA ASN A 217 5.01 -13.97 -8.29
C ASN A 217 5.60 -13.05 -9.38
N GLN A 218 4.83 -12.02 -9.75
CA GLN A 218 5.20 -11.05 -10.79
C GLN A 218 5.94 -9.83 -10.22
N GLY A 219 5.95 -9.67 -8.89
CA GLY A 219 6.66 -8.61 -8.18
C GLY A 219 5.76 -7.44 -7.77
N TYR A 220 4.44 -7.54 -7.90
CA TYR A 220 3.52 -6.50 -7.40
C TYR A 220 3.69 -6.28 -5.88
N LYS A 221 3.89 -7.34 -5.09
CA LYS A 221 4.15 -7.24 -3.64
C LYS A 221 5.47 -6.54 -3.32
N GLU A 222 6.40 -6.52 -4.27
CA GLU A 222 7.72 -5.90 -4.12
C GLU A 222 7.68 -4.39 -4.32
N MET A 223 6.55 -3.80 -4.75
CA MET A 223 6.38 -2.35 -4.81
C MET A 223 6.65 -1.67 -3.47
N ILE A 224 6.45 -2.37 -2.35
CA ILE A 224 6.79 -1.84 -1.01
C ILE A 224 8.28 -1.52 -0.85
N GLN A 225 9.15 -2.15 -1.65
CA GLN A 225 10.58 -1.84 -1.68
C GLN A 225 10.85 -0.43 -2.22
N LEU A 226 9.90 0.19 -2.94
CA LEU A 226 9.96 1.59 -3.32
C LEU A 226 9.85 2.55 -2.12
N ALA A 227 9.61 2.06 -0.90
CA ALA A 227 9.77 2.87 0.31
C ALA A 227 11.24 2.92 0.81
N ARG A 228 12.15 2.13 0.25
CA ARG A 228 13.58 2.11 0.59
C ARG A 228 14.37 3.10 -0.30
N SER A 229 15.49 3.62 0.22
CA SER A 229 16.44 4.46 -0.51
C SER A 229 16.83 3.80 -1.83
N ASP A 230 17.40 2.59 -1.79
CA ASP A 230 17.84 1.88 -3.01
C ASP A 230 16.70 1.22 -3.81
N GLY A 231 15.44 1.52 -3.48
CA GLY A 231 14.26 0.88 -4.05
C GLY A 231 14.13 1.04 -5.57
N ALA A 232 14.45 2.21 -6.11
CA ALA A 232 14.38 2.49 -7.55
C ALA A 232 15.43 1.71 -8.38
N LEU A 233 16.55 1.32 -7.76
CA LEU A 233 17.59 0.51 -8.40
C LEU A 233 17.26 -0.99 -8.38
N ARG A 234 16.56 -1.45 -7.32
CA ARG A 234 16.23 -2.86 -7.10
C ARG A 234 14.90 -3.29 -7.73
N PHE A 235 13.95 -2.36 -7.87
CA PHE A 235 12.64 -2.65 -8.43
C PHE A 235 12.53 -2.13 -9.87
N LYS A 236 12.47 -3.05 -10.83
CA LYS A 236 12.17 -2.74 -12.23
C LYS A 236 10.78 -3.27 -12.60
N PRO A 237 9.78 -2.39 -12.80
CA PRO A 237 8.43 -2.85 -13.10
C PRO A 237 8.38 -3.50 -14.49
N THR A 238 7.79 -4.70 -14.53
CA THR A 238 7.53 -5.48 -15.75
C THR A 238 6.17 -5.09 -16.34
N ILE A 239 5.92 -5.38 -17.61
CA ILE A 239 4.63 -5.12 -18.30
C ILE A 239 3.44 -5.68 -17.50
N VAL A 240 3.59 -6.86 -16.90
CA VAL A 240 2.54 -7.49 -16.08
C VAL A 240 2.16 -6.65 -14.86
N ILE A 241 3.13 -5.99 -14.23
CA ILE A 241 2.89 -5.11 -13.09
C ILE A 241 2.01 -3.91 -13.49
N TYR A 242 2.22 -3.32 -14.68
CA TYR A 242 1.37 -2.23 -15.18
C TYR A 242 -0.06 -2.66 -15.43
N ILE A 243 -0.25 -3.88 -15.95
CA ILE A 243 -1.57 -4.47 -16.14
C ILE A 243 -2.27 -4.62 -14.79
N MET A 244 -1.57 -5.17 -13.79
CA MET A 244 -2.11 -5.32 -12.43
C MET A 244 -2.49 -3.98 -11.81
N ILE A 245 -1.65 -2.93 -11.91
CA ILE A 245 -1.99 -1.59 -11.38
C ILE A 245 -3.22 -1.01 -12.08
N THR A 246 -3.33 -1.19 -13.40
CA THR A 246 -4.48 -0.70 -14.15
C THR A 246 -5.77 -1.36 -13.65
N PHE A 247 -5.75 -2.68 -13.42
CA PHE A 247 -6.88 -3.38 -12.82
C PHE A 247 -7.11 -3.00 -11.35
N THR A 248 -6.07 -2.69 -10.57
CA THR A 248 -6.21 -2.12 -9.22
C THR A 248 -7.03 -0.84 -9.26
N LEU A 249 -6.69 0.10 -10.15
CA LEU A 249 -7.41 1.38 -10.28
C LEU A 249 -8.85 1.18 -10.79
N LEU A 250 -9.08 0.26 -11.73
CA LEU A 250 -10.41 -0.07 -12.21
C LEU A 250 -11.28 -0.70 -11.11
N LEU A 251 -10.72 -1.61 -10.31
CA LEU A 251 -11.41 -2.24 -9.20
C LEU A 251 -11.73 -1.21 -8.09
N ALA A 252 -10.80 -0.31 -7.79
CA ALA A 252 -11.03 0.79 -6.86
C ALA A 252 -12.15 1.73 -7.33
N ALA A 253 -12.15 2.11 -8.61
CA ALA A 253 -13.20 2.94 -9.20
C ALA A 253 -14.57 2.24 -9.17
N PHE A 254 -14.59 0.94 -9.47
CA PHE A 254 -15.80 0.12 -9.40
C PHE A 254 -16.36 0.02 -7.97
N GLY A 255 -15.50 -0.20 -6.97
CA GLY A 255 -15.90 -0.21 -5.55
C GLY A 255 -16.50 1.13 -5.09
N ILE A 256 -15.86 2.25 -5.46
CA ILE A 256 -16.36 3.59 -5.13
C ILE A 256 -17.74 3.81 -5.75
N GLY A 257 -17.89 3.48 -7.05
CA GLY A 257 -19.17 3.61 -7.76
C GLY A 257 -20.27 2.71 -7.17
N PHE A 258 -19.94 1.47 -6.85
CA PHE A 258 -20.86 0.52 -6.23
C PHE A 258 -21.36 1.03 -4.89
N GLU A 259 -20.46 1.41 -3.99
CA GLU A 259 -20.84 1.86 -2.65
C GLU A 259 -21.53 3.25 -2.68
N HIS A 260 -21.25 4.08 -3.69
CA HIS A 260 -21.97 5.33 -3.92
C HIS A 260 -23.43 5.11 -4.36
N ILE A 261 -23.69 4.11 -5.21
CA ILE A 261 -25.04 3.80 -5.72
C ILE A 261 -25.89 3.06 -4.67
N PHE A 262 -25.30 2.12 -3.92
CA PHE A 262 -26.02 1.28 -2.94
C PHE A 262 -26.21 1.94 -1.55
N HIS A 263 -25.91 3.23 -1.41
CA HIS A 263 -25.93 3.97 -0.13
C HIS A 263 -27.34 4.17 0.50
N GLU A 264 -28.40 3.70 -0.15
CA GLU A 264 -29.80 3.91 0.29
C GLU A 264 -30.37 2.81 1.21
N ILE A 265 -29.61 1.76 1.53
CA ILE A 265 -30.11 0.67 2.39
C ILE A 265 -29.61 0.88 3.83
N PRO A 266 -30.44 1.43 4.75
CA PRO A 266 -30.03 1.64 6.13
C PRO A 266 -29.75 0.29 6.80
N CYS A 267 -28.54 0.13 7.34
CA CYS A 267 -28.16 -1.06 8.10
C CYS A 267 -28.59 -0.90 9.56
N ASN A 268 -29.46 -1.81 10.01
CA ASN A 268 -30.04 -1.82 11.36
C ASN A 268 -29.22 -2.65 12.38
N ASN A 269 -27.99 -3.07 12.07
CA ASN A 269 -27.18 -3.92 12.95
C ASN A 269 -26.08 -3.13 13.68
N SER A 270 -25.66 -3.62 14.85
CA SER A 270 -24.64 -3.00 15.73
C SER A 270 -23.26 -2.85 15.12
N TRP A 271 -23.03 -3.47 13.96
CA TRP A 271 -21.79 -3.46 13.20
C TRP A 271 -21.68 -2.24 12.28
N CYS A 272 -22.81 -1.57 12.01
CA CYS A 272 -22.85 -0.36 11.22
C CYS A 272 -22.57 0.87 12.11
N GLY A 273 -21.65 1.74 11.69
CA GLY A 273 -21.21 2.92 12.45
C GLY A 273 -22.27 4.00 12.68
N ASP A 274 -23.51 3.81 12.22
CA ASP A 274 -24.57 4.81 12.28
C ASP A 274 -25.13 5.04 13.70
N LYS A 275 -24.97 4.08 14.63
CA LYS A 275 -25.57 4.21 15.97
C LYS A 275 -24.84 5.22 16.86
N HIS A 276 -23.50 5.16 16.94
CA HIS A 276 -22.71 6.11 17.72
C HIS A 276 -22.70 7.52 17.12
N ARG A 277 -22.79 7.63 15.79
CA ARG A 277 -22.69 8.89 15.06
C ARG A 277 -23.93 9.79 15.18
N ARG A 278 -25.12 9.20 15.29
CA ARG A 278 -26.33 9.99 15.56
C ARG A 278 -26.27 10.66 16.93
N GLU A 279 -25.65 10.01 17.90
CA GLU A 279 -25.50 10.55 19.26
C GLU A 279 -24.42 11.64 19.30
N GLU A 280 -23.26 11.45 18.65
CA GLU A 280 -22.18 12.45 18.60
C GLU A 280 -22.57 13.71 17.82
N LYS A 281 -23.14 13.60 16.61
CA LYS A 281 -23.58 14.78 15.85
C LYS A 281 -24.67 15.57 16.57
N HIS A 282 -25.61 14.88 17.22
CA HIS A 282 -26.64 15.54 18.01
C HIS A 282 -26.03 16.33 19.17
N SER A 283 -24.99 15.78 19.82
CA SER A 283 -24.29 16.47 20.91
C SER A 283 -23.44 17.66 20.45
N GLU A 284 -22.76 17.58 19.29
CA GLU A 284 -22.02 18.72 18.73
C GLU A 284 -22.94 19.85 18.25
N ASP A 285 -24.04 19.50 17.58
CA ASP A 285 -25.04 20.48 17.13
C ASP A 285 -25.74 21.13 18.34
N GLU A 286 -26.02 20.37 19.40
CA GLU A 286 -26.55 20.89 20.66
C GLU A 286 -25.56 21.84 21.35
N ASN A 287 -24.29 21.46 21.46
CA ASN A 287 -23.26 22.28 22.10
C ASN A 287 -22.97 23.57 21.31
N ASN A 288 -22.96 23.50 19.97
CA ASN A 288 -22.84 24.68 19.10
C ASN A 288 -24.04 25.60 19.23
N ASN A 289 -25.26 25.06 19.30
CA ASN A 289 -26.46 25.85 19.53
C ASN A 289 -26.45 26.53 20.91
N VAL A 290 -26.00 25.83 21.96
CA VAL A 290 -25.82 26.41 23.30
C VAL A 290 -24.78 27.53 23.27
N LEU A 291 -23.64 27.35 22.62
CA LEU A 291 -22.60 28.36 22.48
C LEU A 291 -23.07 29.60 21.71
N VAL A 292 -23.79 29.41 20.61
CA VAL A 292 -24.39 30.50 19.81
C VAL A 292 -25.45 31.25 20.62
N HIS A 293 -26.31 30.53 21.36
CA HIS A 293 -27.32 31.14 22.20
C HIS A 293 -26.70 31.94 23.36
N GLN A 294 -25.61 31.45 23.96
CA GLN A 294 -24.88 32.15 25.01
C GLN A 294 -24.16 33.41 24.50
N ARG A 295 -23.57 33.35 23.30
CA ARG A 295 -22.99 34.54 22.64
C ARG A 295 -24.05 35.57 22.30
N MET A 296 -25.24 35.17 21.84
CA MET A 296 -26.35 36.09 21.59
C MET A 296 -26.86 36.76 22.87
N LYS A 297 -27.00 36.03 23.98
CA LYS A 297 -27.39 36.61 25.28
C LYS A 297 -26.38 37.66 25.76
N ASN A 298 -25.09 37.34 25.69
CA ASN A 298 -24.03 38.28 26.07
C ASN A 298 -24.01 39.53 25.17
N PHE A 299 -24.28 39.36 23.87
CA PHE A 299 -24.40 40.48 22.93
C PHE A 299 -25.60 41.39 23.26
N PHE A 300 -26.76 40.83 23.58
CA PHE A 300 -27.94 41.60 23.98
C PHE A 300 -27.73 42.36 25.30
N ILE A 301 -27.06 41.74 26.29
CA ILE A 301 -26.72 42.41 27.56
C ILE A 301 -25.81 43.61 27.31
N LEU A 302 -24.80 43.47 26.45
CA LEU A 302 -23.90 44.57 26.09
C LEU A 302 -24.64 45.71 25.35
N LEU A 303 -25.54 45.38 24.43
CA LEU A 303 -26.37 46.38 23.73
C LEU A 303 -27.29 47.15 24.69
N PHE A 304 -27.95 46.46 25.63
CA PHE A 304 -28.82 47.10 26.62
C PHE A 304 -28.03 47.94 27.63
N SER A 305 -26.84 47.49 28.05
CA SER A 305 -25.95 48.28 28.91
C SER A 305 -25.49 49.57 28.23
N GLN A 306 -25.15 49.55 26.94
CA GLN A 306 -24.82 50.77 26.21
C GLN A 306 -26.01 51.72 26.05
N LYS A 307 -27.22 51.18 25.84
CA LYS A 307 -28.45 51.98 25.71
C LYS A 307 -28.83 52.67 27.02
N LEU A 308 -28.60 52.01 28.17
CA LEU A 308 -28.82 52.60 29.49
C LEU A 308 -27.76 53.65 29.84
N LYS A 309 -26.49 53.43 29.49
CA LYS A 309 -25.42 54.44 29.67
C LYS A 309 -25.66 55.72 28.86
N LYS A 310 -26.27 55.63 27.67
CA LYS A 310 -26.67 56.79 26.85
C LYS A 310 -27.91 57.53 27.37
N ARG A 311 -28.76 56.91 28.19
CA ARG A 311 -29.95 57.56 28.79
C ARG A 311 -29.72 58.13 30.18
N GLY A 312 -28.69 57.67 30.90
CA GLY A 312 -28.34 58.20 32.23
C GLY A 312 -27.41 59.42 32.23
N GLY A 313 -26.85 59.81 31.07
CA GLY A 313 -25.92 60.96 30.95
C GLY A 313 -26.58 62.28 30.56
N GLY A 314 -27.91 62.37 30.67
CA GLY A 314 -28.70 63.52 30.24
C GLY A 314 -29.73 63.93 31.28
N SER A 315 -29.30 64.19 32.51
CA SER A 315 -30.06 65.03 33.45
C SER A 315 -29.15 65.48 34.59
N GLY A 316 -28.91 66.80 34.65
CA GLY A 316 -28.49 67.52 35.87
C GLY A 316 -27.01 67.44 36.21
#